data_AF-A0A6J4P1N8-F1
#
_entry.id   AF-A0A6J4P1N8-F1
#
_cell.length_a   1.000
_cell.length_b   1.000
_cell.length_c   1.000
_cell.angle_alpha   90.00
_cell.angle_beta   90.00
_cell.angle_gamma   90.00
#
_symmetry.space_group_name_H-M   'P 1'
#
loop_
_entity.id
_entity.type
_entity.pdbx_description
1 polymer ?
#
loop_
_entity_poly.entity_id
_entity_poly.type
_entity_poly.pdbx_seq_one_letter_code
_entity_poly.pdbx_strand_id
1 'polypeptide(L)' 'LLELVHCHIATPPIPPHELNSTIPQPVSDLILKLMAKNAEDRYQSAWGIKADLEHCAISLALLHEWF' A
#
# COMPACT_ATOMS: atom_id res chain seq x y z
N LEU A 1 12.05 11.74 -24.83
CA LEU A 1 12.00 10.38 -24.24
C LEU A 1 12.22 10.39 -22.72
N LEU A 2 13.12 11.23 -22.16
CA LEU A 2 13.22 11.40 -20.69
C LEU A 2 12.00 12.10 -20.06
N GLU A 3 11.42 13.11 -20.71
CA GLU A 3 10.35 13.93 -20.10
C GLU A 3 9.04 13.17 -19.87
N LEU A 4 8.69 12.22 -20.74
CA LEU A 4 7.49 11.37 -20.56
C LEU A 4 7.65 10.38 -19.40
N VAL A 5 8.87 9.94 -19.13
CA VAL A 5 9.20 9.07 -17.98
C VAL A 5 9.07 9.85 -16.68
N HIS A 6 9.55 11.10 -16.64
CA HIS A 6 9.43 11.95 -15.43
C HIS A 6 7.98 12.30 -15.07
N CYS A 7 7.10 12.57 -16.04
CA CYS A 7 5.69 12.86 -15.74
C CYS A 7 4.87 11.64 -15.30
N HIS A 8 5.17 10.43 -15.80
CA HIS A 8 4.49 9.20 -15.36
C HIS A 8 5.01 8.67 -14.00
N ILE A 9 6.15 9.20 -13.54
CA ILE A 9 6.78 8.84 -12.26
C ILE A 9 6.34 9.77 -11.11
N ALA A 10 5.95 11.02 -11.41
CA ALA A 10 5.81 12.07 -10.39
C ALA A 10 4.42 12.22 -9.75
N THR A 11 3.38 11.56 -10.28
CA THR A 11 2.04 11.66 -9.67
C THR A 11 1.89 10.54 -8.64
N PRO A 12 1.66 10.85 -7.35
CA PRO A 12 1.37 9.81 -6.38
C PRO A 12 0.09 9.07 -6.83
N PRO A 13 0.08 7.73 -6.80
CA PRO A 13 -1.10 6.97 -7.16
C PRO A 13 -2.26 7.33 -6.22
N ILE A 14 -3.48 7.39 -6.77
CA ILE A 14 -4.70 7.55 -5.98
C ILE A 14 -4.75 6.37 -4.99
N PRO A 15 -4.97 6.61 -3.69
CA PRO A 15 -5.09 5.53 -2.72
C PRO A 15 -6.16 4.51 -3.13
N PRO A 16 -5.85 3.20 -3.13
CA PRO A 16 -6.82 2.16 -3.51
C PRO A 16 -8.17 2.24 -2.78
N HIS A 17 -8.19 2.64 -1.50
CA HIS A 17 -9.43 2.79 -0.74
C HIS A 17 -10.32 3.95 -1.22
N GLU A 18 -9.77 4.97 -1.89
CA GLU A 18 -10.53 6.06 -2.52
C GLU A 18 -11.19 5.62 -3.82
N LEU A 19 -10.56 4.68 -4.55
CA LEU A 19 -11.12 4.09 -5.77
C LEU A 19 -12.16 3.01 -5.46
N ASN A 20 -11.93 2.25 -4.40
CA ASN A 20 -12.85 1.24 -3.92
C ASN A 20 -12.87 1.23 -2.38
N SER A 21 -13.96 1.77 -1.83
CA SER A 21 -14.17 1.86 -0.38
C SER A 21 -14.32 0.51 0.32
N THR A 22 -14.44 -0.60 -0.41
CA THR A 22 -14.38 -1.95 0.19
C THR A 22 -12.95 -2.39 0.50
N ILE A 23 -11.94 -1.70 -0.04
CA ILE A 23 -10.53 -1.96 0.29
C ILE A 23 -10.24 -1.29 1.63
N PRO A 24 -9.86 -2.05 2.66
CA PRO A 24 -9.53 -1.45 3.94
C PRO A 24 -8.32 -0.54 3.84
N GLN A 25 -8.36 0.57 4.58
CA GLN A 25 -7.29 1.56 4.58
C GLN A 25 -5.89 0.98 4.87
N PRO A 26 -5.72 0.04 5.83
CA PRO A 26 -4.42 -0.59 6.04
C PRO A 26 -3.87 -1.32 4.80
N VAL A 27 -4.73 -1.98 4.01
CA VAL A 27 -4.32 -2.65 2.77
C VAL A 27 -3.92 -1.63 1.71
N SER A 28 -4.69 -0.54 1.61
CA SER A 28 -4.37 0.57 0.71
C SER A 28 -2.99 1.16 1.01
N ASP A 29 -2.66 1.36 2.28
CA ASP A 29 -1.37 1.92 2.69
C ASP A 29 -0.19 1.00 2.35
N LEU A 30 -0.37 -0.33 2.49
CA LEU A 30 0.62 -1.32 2.05
C LEU A 30 0.89 -1.25 0.55
N ILE A 31 -0.17 -1.14 -0.25
CA ILE A 31 -0.05 -1.02 -1.71
C ILE A 31 0.70 0.26 -2.08
N LEU A 32 0.36 1.39 -1.46
CA LEU A 32 1.05 2.67 -1.69
C LEU A 32 2.53 2.59 -1.32
N LYS A 33 2.87 1.95 -0.19
CA LYS A 33 4.26 1.73 0.24
C LYS A 33 5.04 0.84 -0.74
N LEU A 34 4.41 -0.18 -1.32
CA LEU A 34 5.04 -1.02 -2.36
C LEU A 34 5.25 -0.27 -3.69
N MET A 35 4.36 0.68 -4.00
CA MET A 35 4.44 1.52 -5.19
C MET A 35 5.41 2.71 -5.05
N ALA A 36 6.00 2.91 -3.87
CA ALA A 36 6.94 4.00 -3.62
C ALA A 36 8.13 3.94 -4.59
N LYS A 37 8.49 5.10 -5.15
CA LYS A 37 9.52 5.21 -6.19
C LYS A 37 10.92 5.04 -5.62
N ASN A 38 11.15 5.55 -4.41
CA ASN A 38 12.42 5.37 -3.70
C ASN A 38 12.49 3.98 -3.10
N ALA A 39 13.67 3.36 -3.12
CA ALA A 39 13.89 2.07 -2.50
C ALA A 39 13.81 2.13 -0.96
N GLU A 40 14.17 3.28 -0.36
CA GLU A 40 14.16 3.49 1.09
C GLU A 40 12.74 3.55 1.67
N ASP A 41 11.79 4.08 0.89
CA ASP A 41 10.37 4.15 1.25
C ASP A 41 9.65 2.80 1.08
N ARG A 42 10.26 1.85 0.35
CA ARG A 42 9.74 0.49 0.16
C ARG A 42 10.20 -0.44 1.29
N TYR A 43 9.60 -1.63 1.32
CA TYR A 43 10.08 -2.69 2.20
C TYR A 43 11.50 -3.10 1.85
N GLN A 44 12.38 -3.05 2.85
CA GLN A 44 13.77 -3.49 2.76
C GLN A 44 13.90 -5.00 2.51
N SER A 45 12.86 -5.78 2.84
CA SER A 45 12.84 -7.23 2.60
C SER A 45 11.43 -7.79 2.46
N ALA A 46 11.33 -8.98 1.87
CA ALA A 46 10.09 -9.75 1.80
C ALA A 46 9.51 -10.12 3.18
N TRP A 47 10.35 -10.16 4.22
CA TRP A 47 9.88 -10.41 5.59
C TRP A 47 9.10 -9.23 6.16
N GLY A 48 9.49 -7.99 5.82
CA GLY A 48 8.78 -6.79 6.28
C GLY A 48 7.36 -6.72 5.72
N ILE A 49 7.18 -6.98 4.43
CA ILE A 49 5.84 -7.02 3.82
C ILE A 49 5.00 -8.17 4.40
N LYS A 50 5.61 -9.35 4.67
CA LYS A 50 4.90 -10.48 5.29
C LYS A 50 4.34 -10.12 6.67
N ALA A 51 5.17 -9.52 7.52
CA ALA A 51 4.76 -9.12 8.87
C ALA A 51 3.59 -8.11 8.84
N ASP A 52 3.68 -7.12 7.95
CA ASP A 52 2.62 -6.10 7.83
C ASP A 52 1.32 -6.68 7.23
N LEU A 53 1.42 -7.63 6.29
CA LEU A 53 0.25 -8.35 5.76
C LEU A 53 -0.43 -9.21 6.85
N GLU A 54 0.35 -9.90 7.68
CA GLU A 54 -0.16 -10.67 8.81
C GLU A 54 -0.87 -9.76 9.83
N HIS A 55 -0.26 -8.62 10.16
CA HIS A 55 -0.86 -7.63 11.06
C HIS A 55 -2.16 -7.06 10.48
N CYS A 56 -2.18 -6.78 9.18
CA CYS A 56 -3.36 -6.31 8.48
C CYS A 56 -4.48 -7.35 8.52
N ALA A 57 -4.18 -8.62 8.23
CA ALA A 57 -5.15 -9.71 8.29
C ALA A 57 -5.75 -9.88 9.69
N ILE A 58 -4.93 -9.83 10.73
CA ILE A 58 -5.38 -9.92 12.13
C ILE A 58 -6.28 -8.72 12.49
N SER A 59 -5.85 -7.51 12.15
CA SER A 59 -6.61 -6.29 12.46
C SER A 59 -7.99 -6.28 11.81
N LEU A 60 -8.08 -6.77 10.57
CA LEU A 60 -9.35 -6.88 9.84
C LEU A 60 -10.25 -7.99 10.40
N ALA A 61 -9.69 -9.13 10.79
CA ALA A 61 -10.44 -10.19 11.44
C ALA A 61 -11.03 -9.71 12.78
N LEU A 62 -10.24 -9.02 13.60
CA LEU A 62 -10.72 -8.45 14.85
C LEU A 62 -11.85 -7.46 14.58
N LEU A 63 -11.69 -6.50 13.66
CA LEU A 63 -12.75 -5.54 13.33
C LEU A 63 -14.07 -6.19 12.90
N HIS A 64 -14.03 -7.36 12.27
CA HIS A 64 -15.22 -8.12 11.86
C HIS A 64 -15.86 -8.93 13.02
N GLU A 65 -15.13 -9.19 14.11
CA GLU A 65 -15.66 -9.86 15.31
C GLU A 65 -16.31 -8.88 16.32
N TRP A 66 -16.05 -7.58 16.20
CA TRP A 66 -16.64 -6.53 17.05
C TRP A 66 -17.95 -5.93 16.49
N PHE A 67 -18.46 -6.41 15.35
CA PHE A 67 -19.75 -6.06 14.74
C PHE A 67 -20.69 -7.27 14.71
#